data_AF-Q83ZJ9-F1
#
_entry.id   AF-Q83ZJ9-F1
#
_cell.length_a   1.000
_cell.length_b   1.000
_cell.length_c   1.000
_cell.angle_alpha   90.00
_cell.angle_beta   90.00
_cell.angle_gamma   90.00
#
_symmetry.space_group_name_H-M   'P 1'
#
loop_
_entity.id
_entity.type
_entity.pdbx_description
1 polymer ?
#
loop_
_entity_poly.entity_id
_entity_poly.type
_entity_poly.pdbx_seq_one_letter_code
_entity_poly.pdbx_strand_id
1 'polypeptide(L)' 'INIRPVVAAIKEFFGTSQLSQFMDQNNPLSGLTDKRRLSALGPGGLSRERAGLEVRDVHPSHYG' A
#
# COMPACT_ATOMS: atom_id res chain seq x y z
N ILE A 1 -3.46 -33.23 0.63
CA ILE A 1 -3.05 -31.87 1.08
C ILE A 1 -4.31 -31.01 1.19
N ASN A 2 -4.57 -30.35 2.32
CA ASN A 2 -5.74 -29.49 2.50
C ASN A 2 -5.46 -28.07 1.96
N ILE A 3 -6.24 -27.61 0.98
CA ILE A 3 -6.05 -26.30 0.33
C ILE A 3 -6.68 -25.13 1.08
N ARG A 4 -7.55 -25.40 2.07
CA ARG A 4 -8.34 -24.36 2.76
C ARG A 4 -7.48 -23.25 3.39
N PRO A 5 -6.33 -23.54 4.05
CA PRO A 5 -5.50 -22.48 4.65
C PRO A 5 -4.94 -21.51 3.60
N VAL A 6 -4.55 -22.03 2.42
CA VAL A 6 -4.02 -21.21 1.32
C VAL A 6 -5.11 -20.29 0.77
N VAL A 7 -6.30 -20.83 0.52
CA VAL A 7 -7.45 -20.05 0.04
C VAL A 7 -7.86 -18.97 1.05
N ALA A 8 -7.84 -19.29 2.35
CA ALA A 8 -8.18 -18.35 3.41
C ALA A 8 -7.18 -17.18 3.46
N ALA A 9 -5.87 -17.47 3.42
CA ALA A 9 -4.83 -16.45 3.45
C ALA A 9 -4.93 -15.46 2.26
N ILE A 10 -5.22 -15.97 1.06
CA ILE A 10 -5.40 -15.13 -0.13
C ILE A 10 -6.64 -14.23 0.01
N LYS A 11 -7.76 -14.80 0.50
CA LYS A 11 -9.00 -14.03 0.71
C LYS A 11 -8.83 -12.93 1.74
N GLU A 12 -8.16 -13.23 2.86
CA GLU A 12 -7.90 -12.25 3.91
C GLU A 12 -7.03 -11.10 3.37
N PHE A 13 -5.95 -11.43 2.65
CA PHE A 13 -5.08 -10.43 2.06
C PHE A 13 -5.84 -9.46 1.14
N PHE A 14 -6.59 -9.95 0.15
CA PHE A 14 -7.28 -9.06 -0.78
C PHE A 14 -8.55 -8.42 -0.20
N GLY A 15 -9.17 -9.05 0.80
CA GLY A 15 -10.41 -8.56 1.40
C GLY A 15 -10.23 -7.43 2.41
N THR A 16 -9.15 -7.45 3.21
CA THR A 16 -9.01 -6.52 4.35
C THR A 16 -7.61 -5.94 4.54
N SER A 17 -6.61 -6.32 3.73
CA SER A 17 -5.27 -5.75 3.87
C SER A 17 -5.26 -4.24 3.65
N GLN A 18 -4.47 -3.52 4.45
CA GLN A 18 -4.26 -2.08 4.30
C GLN A 18 -3.64 -1.69 2.94
N LEU A 19 -2.97 -2.64 2.29
CA LEU A 19 -2.39 -2.47 0.95
C LEU A 19 -3.38 -2.80 -0.18
N SER A 20 -4.49 -3.48 0.12
CA SER A 20 -5.58 -3.75 -0.81
C SER A 20 -6.60 -2.62 -0.76
N GLN A 21 -6.38 -1.57 -1.54
CA GLN A 21 -7.20 -0.36 -1.51
C GLN A 21 -8.27 -0.37 -2.62
N PHE A 22 -9.41 0.26 -2.34
CA PHE A 22 -10.39 0.57 -3.37
C PHE A 22 -9.84 1.66 -4.29
N MET A 23 -9.92 1.44 -5.60
CA MET A 23 -9.30 2.31 -6.60
C MET A 23 -10.16 3.55 -6.87
N ASP A 24 -9.54 4.73 -6.93
CA ASP A 24 -10.18 5.93 -7.48
C ASP A 24 -10.23 5.82 -9.00
N GLN A 25 -11.44 5.92 -9.56
CA GLN A 25 -11.69 5.84 -11.00
C GLN A 25 -12.48 7.03 -11.53
N ASN A 26 -12.43 8.17 -10.81
CA ASN A 26 -13.15 9.38 -11.21
C ASN A 26 -12.69 9.90 -12.58
N ASN A 27 -11.43 9.67 -12.95
CA ASN A 27 -10.90 9.99 -14.28
C ASN A 27 -9.66 9.13 -14.61
N PRO A 28 -9.20 9.10 -15.87
CA PRO A 28 -8.03 8.31 -16.26
C PRO A 28 -6.74 8.68 -15.51
N LEU A 29 -6.57 9.95 -15.12
CA LEU A 29 -5.40 10.40 -14.36
C LEU A 29 -5.45 9.93 -12.91
N SER A 30 -6.61 9.94 -12.25
CA SER A 30 -6.75 9.40 -10.89
C SER A 30 -6.44 7.91 -10.87
N GLY A 31 -7.01 7.15 -11.80
CA GLY A 31 -6.72 5.72 -11.93
C GLY A 31 -5.25 5.40 -12.26
N LEU A 32 -4.58 6.23 -13.08
CA LEU A 32 -3.16 6.07 -13.36
C LEU A 32 -2.29 6.38 -12.14
N THR A 33 -2.63 7.45 -11.41
CA THR A 33 -1.90 7.91 -10.23
C THR A 33 -2.00 6.90 -9.10
N ASP A 34 -3.20 6.38 -8.83
CA ASP A 34 -3.43 5.35 -7.80
C ASP A 34 -2.63 4.08 -8.06
N LYS A 35 -2.61 3.60 -9.30
CA LYS A 35 -1.85 2.39 -9.68
C LYS A 35 -0.32 2.57 -9.58
N ARG A 36 0.16 3.82 -9.66
CA ARG A 36 1.60 4.15 -9.57
C ARG A 36 2.01 4.67 -8.18
N ARG A 37 1.08 4.73 -7.22
CA ARG A 37 1.33 5.23 -5.87
C ARG A 37 2.17 4.22 -5.08
N LEU A 38 3.19 4.71 -4.38
CA LEU A 38 3.96 3.96 -3.39
C LEU A 38 3.54 4.38 -1.98
N SER A 39 3.43 3.42 -1.06
CA SER A 39 3.09 3.66 0.35
C SER A 39 4.14 3.04 1.26
N ALA A 40 4.67 3.82 2.19
CA ALA A 40 5.51 3.33 3.28
C ALA A 40 4.69 2.84 4.50
N LEU A 41 3.36 2.95 4.43
CA LEU A 41 2.43 2.52 5.48
C LEU A 41 1.91 1.11 5.20
N GLY A 42 1.74 0.32 6.26
CA GLY A 42 1.20 -1.03 6.20
C GLY A 42 1.82 -1.96 7.25
N PRO A 43 1.44 -3.24 7.29
CA PRO A 43 2.11 -4.24 8.12
C PRO A 43 3.62 -4.29 7.81
N GLY A 44 4.45 -4.13 8.84
CA GLY A 44 5.92 -4.05 8.70
C GLY A 44 6.46 -2.71 8.19
N GLY A 45 5.58 -1.74 7.89
CA GLY A 45 5.94 -0.38 7.50
C GLY A 45 5.84 0.63 8.63
N LEU A 46 5.82 1.92 8.27
CA LEU A 46 5.65 3.02 9.21
C LEU A 46 4.19 3.13 9.68
N SER A 47 3.99 3.58 10.92
CA SER A 47 2.69 4.08 11.37
C SER A 47 2.65 5.61 11.27
N ARG A 48 1.47 6.18 11.00
CA ARG A 48 1.32 7.64 10.84
C ARG A 48 1.74 8.41 12.09
N GLU A 49 1.50 7.83 13.26
CA GLU A 49 1.82 8.40 14.57
C GLU A 49 3.32 8.36 14.89
N ARG A 50 4.05 7.37 14.36
CA ARG A 50 5.50 7.18 14.64
C ARG A 50 6.41 7.69 13.52
N ALA A 51 5.86 8.04 12.37
CA ALA A 51 6.63 8.59 11.26
C ALA A 51 7.16 9.99 11.61
N GLY A 52 8.45 10.08 11.94
CA GLY A 52 9.16 11.33 12.25
C GLY A 52 9.43 12.21 11.03
N LEU A 53 10.08 13.36 11.26
CA LEU A 53 10.38 14.33 10.20
C LEU A 53 11.39 13.78 9.17
N GLU A 54 12.39 13.04 9.62
CA GLU A 54 13.49 12.51 8.78
C GLU A 54 13.00 11.62 7.63
N VAL A 55 11.94 10.83 7.86
CA VAL A 55 11.36 9.94 6.85
C VAL A 55 10.32 10.63 5.96
N ARG A 56 9.94 11.87 6.28
CA ARG A 56 8.97 12.67 5.52
C ARG A 56 9.65 13.68 4.60
N ASP A 57 10.91 14.02 4.87
CA ASP A 57 11.69 14.93 4.04
C ASP A 57 12.17 14.24 2.75
N VAL A 58 12.48 15.05 1.73
CA VAL A 58 12.93 14.56 0.43
C VAL A 58 14.44 14.37 0.44
N HIS A 59 14.88 13.11 0.42
CA HIS A 59 16.31 12.79 0.28
C HIS A 59 16.79 13.01 -1.17
N PRO A 60 18.03 13.52 -1.42
CA PRO A 60 18.56 13.72 -2.77
C PRO A 60 18.60 12.48 -3.66
N SER A 61 18.66 11.29 -3.08
CA SER A 61 18.60 10.02 -3.84
C SER A 61 17.25 9.75 -4.51
N HIS A 62 16.20 10.54 -4.22
CA HIS A 62 14.94 10.48 -4.95
C HIS A 62 15.02 11.14 -6.33
N TYR A 63 16.16 11.74 -6.66
CA TYR A 63 16.43 12.19 -8.02
C TYR A 63 16.47 10.99 -8.97
N GLY A 64 15.47 10.93 -9.86
CA GLY A 64 15.26 9.84 -10.81
C GLY A 64 16.08 9.95 -12.09
#